data_AF-A0A832SCL5-F1
#
_entry.id   AF-A0A832SCL5-F1
#
_cell.length_a   1.000
_cell.length_b   1.000
_cell.length_c   1.000
_cell.angle_alpha   90.00
_cell.angle_beta   90.00
_cell.angle_gamma   90.00
#
_symmetry.space_group_name_H-M   'P 1'
#
loop_
_entity.id
_entity.type
_entity.pdbx_description
1 polymer ?
#
loop_
_entity_poly.entity_id
_entity_poly.type
_entity_poly.pdbx_seq_one_letter_code
_entity_poly.pdbx_strand_id
1 'polypeptide(L)'
;MENNIKTILVPMDGSQTSFRALDTAIEVSRVCHSRILGIHSIPFLPSGFMTSVVPYNIYQKKEAGKFLEVSKTRSARKGILFSYAITFG
;
A
#
# COMPACT_ATOMS: atom_id res chain seq x y z
N MET A 1 4.40 28.77 2.03
CA MET A 1 3.50 27.94 1.20
C MET A 1 2.63 27.12 2.14
N GLU A 2 1.32 27.26 2.09
CA GLU A 2 0.42 26.29 2.73
C GLU A 2 0.46 25.00 1.91
N ASN A 3 1.25 24.01 2.35
CA ASN A 3 1.23 22.69 1.75
C ASN A 3 -0.04 21.95 2.20
N ASN A 4 -1.13 22.11 1.44
CA ASN A 4 -2.45 21.54 1.73
C ASN A 4 -2.56 20.02 1.44
N ILE A 5 -1.44 19.30 1.36
CA ILE A 5 -1.46 17.85 1.17
C ILE A 5 -1.79 17.20 2.51
N LYS A 6 -3.03 16.73 2.68
CA LYS A 6 -3.45 16.03 3.90
C LYS A 6 -3.14 14.54 3.89
N THR A 7 -3.11 13.93 2.71
CA THR A 7 -2.88 12.49 2.54
C THR A 7 -2.22 12.21 1.20
N ILE A 8 -1.20 11.36 1.21
CA ILE A 8 -0.50 10.89 0.02
C ILE A 8 -0.93 9.45 -0.26
N LEU A 9 -1.46 9.18 -1.45
CA LEU A 9 -1.78 7.84 -1.90
C LEU A 9 -0.54 7.20 -2.53
N VAL A 10 -0.18 5.99 -2.10
CA VAL A 10 0.98 5.25 -2.62
C VAL A 10 0.53 3.86 -3.10
N PRO A 11 0.65 3.57 -4.40
CA PRO A 11 0.48 2.22 -4.91
C PRO A 11 1.56 1.29 -4.36
N MET A 12 1.16 0.17 -3.77
CA MET A 12 2.03 -0.83 -3.17
C MET A 12 1.80 -2.18 -3.85
N ASP A 13 2.84 -2.75 -4.42
CA ASP A 13 2.82 -4.06 -5.09
C ASP A 13 3.84 -5.06 -4.48
N GLY A 14 4.56 -4.64 -3.44
CA GLY A 14 5.62 -5.43 -2.79
C GLY A 14 6.96 -5.40 -3.54
N SER A 15 7.04 -4.76 -4.71
CA SER A 15 8.30 -4.55 -5.43
C SER A 15 9.21 -3.55 -4.74
N GLN A 16 10.52 -3.62 -5.01
CA GLN A 16 11.46 -2.60 -4.52
C GLN A 16 11.08 -1.20 -4.98
N THR A 17 10.50 -1.07 -6.17
CA THR A 17 10.09 0.22 -6.72
C THR A 17 8.96 0.84 -5.92
N SER A 18 7.95 0.07 -5.51
CA SER A 18 6.90 0.61 -4.63
C SER A 18 7.42 0.98 -3.24
N PHE A 19 8.41 0.24 -2.71
CA PHE A 19 9.08 0.64 -1.47
C PHE A 19 9.89 1.93 -1.59
N ARG A 20 10.51 2.20 -2.74
CA ARG A 20 11.20 3.48 -3.01
C ARG A 20 10.19 4.63 -3.12
N ALA A 21 9.05 4.39 -3.78
CA ALA A 21 7.97 5.38 -3.84
C ALA A 21 7.43 5.71 -2.43
N LEU A 22 7.32 4.71 -1.56
CA LEU A 22 6.98 4.92 -0.15
C LEU A 22 8.03 5.77 0.58
N ASP A 23 9.33 5.53 0.36
CA ASP A 23 10.39 6.34 0.97
C ASP A 23 10.27 7.82 0.58
N THR A 24 10.03 8.10 -0.71
CA THR A 24 9.76 9.46 -1.17
C THR A 24 8.48 10.03 -0.54
N ALA A 25 7.40 9.25 -0.44
CA ALA A 25 6.17 9.70 0.20
C ALA A 25 6.35 10.02 1.69
N ILE A 26 7.23 9.30 2.39
CA ILE A 26 7.60 9.59 3.78
C ILE A 26 8.30 10.95 3.88
N GLU A 27 9.24 11.24 2.98
CA GLU A 27 9.95 12.53 2.96
C GLU A 27 8.98 13.69 2.70
N VAL A 28 8.11 13.55 1.69
CA VAL A 28 7.07 14.55 1.39
C VAL A 28 6.12 14.72 2.56
N SER A 29 5.75 13.62 3.22
CA SER A 29 4.85 13.65 4.38
C SER A 29 5.43 14.38 5.57
N ARG A 30 6.75 14.31 5.79
CA ARG A 30 7.42 15.07 6.86
C ARG A 30 7.31 16.58 6.64
N VAL A 31 7.46 17.03 5.39
CA VAL A 31 7.38 18.46 5.05
C VAL A 31 5.93 18.95 5.07
N CYS A 32 4.98 18.12 4.64
CA CYS A 32 3.57 18.49 4.53
C CYS A 32 2.74 18.22 5.79
N HIS A 33 3.32 17.59 6.81
CA HIS A 33 2.58 17.05 7.97
C HIS A 33 1.39 16.15 7.54
N SER A 34 1.58 15.38 6.48
CA SER A 34 0.55 14.52 5.90
C SER A 34 0.64 13.08 6.42
N ARG A 35 -0.44 12.32 6.25
CA ARG A 35 -0.44 10.86 6.40
C ARG A 35 -0.28 10.17 5.05
N ILE A 36 0.02 8.88 5.06
CA ILE A 36 0.13 8.05 3.86
C ILE A 36 -0.98 7.00 3.85
N LEU A 37 -1.60 6.81 2.69
CA LEU A 37 -2.50 5.70 2.38
C LEU A 37 -1.82 4.79 1.35
N GLY A 38 -1.42 3.58 1.75
CA GLY A 38 -0.99 2.54 0.82
C GLY A 38 -2.18 1.84 0.16
N ILE A 39 -2.12 1.59 -1.14
CA ILE A 39 -3.15 0.81 -1.84
C ILE A 39 -2.53 -0.33 -2.64
N HIS A 40 -3.05 -1.54 -2.47
CA HIS A 40 -2.71 -2.70 -3.29
C HIS A 40 -3.95 -3.21 -4.03
N SER A 41 -3.85 -3.38 -5.35
CA SER A 41 -4.92 -3.95 -6.16
C SER A 41 -4.59 -5.39 -6.55
N ILE A 42 -5.42 -6.33 -6.11
CA ILE A 42 -5.35 -7.74 -6.51
C ILE A 42 -6.14 -7.88 -7.83
N PRO A 43 -5.52 -8.42 -8.89
CA PRO A 43 -6.18 -8.56 -10.18
C PRO A 43 -7.35 -9.56 -10.10
N PHE A 44 -8.45 -9.24 -10.80
CA PHE A 44 -9.56 -10.17 -10.99
C PHE A 44 -9.14 -11.34 -11.88
N LEU A 45 -9.36 -12.57 -11.42
CA LEU A 45 -9.20 -13.76 -12.24
C LEU A 45 -10.50 -14.05 -13.02
N PRO A 46 -10.43 -14.37 -14.32
CA PRO A 46 -11.61 -14.71 -15.11
C PRO A 46 -12.44 -15.83 -14.49
N SER A 47 -13.76 -15.76 -14.63
CA SER A 47 -14.73 -16.70 -14.05
C SER A 47 -14.50 -18.18 -14.44
N GLY A 48 -13.82 -18.44 -15.56
CA GLY A 48 -13.39 -19.78 -15.97
C GLY A 48 -12.45 -20.49 -14.97
N PHE A 49 -11.88 -19.76 -14.01
CA PHE A 49 -11.00 -20.29 -12.96
C PHE A 49 -11.68 -20.38 -11.58
N MET A 50 -13.01 -20.27 -11.48
CA MET A 50 -13.76 -20.09 -10.22
C MET A 50 -13.35 -21.00 -9.06
N THR A 51 -13.03 -22.28 -9.30
CA THR A 51 -12.57 -23.23 -8.26
C THR A 51 -11.22 -22.85 -7.65
N SER A 52 -10.37 -22.11 -8.37
CA SER A 52 -9.08 -21.60 -7.92
C SER A 52 -9.11 -20.13 -7.47
N VAL A 53 -10.18 -19.36 -7.77
CA VAL A 53 -10.27 -17.93 -7.45
C VAL A 53 -10.31 -17.67 -5.95
N VAL A 54 -11.08 -18.44 -5.18
CA VAL A 54 -11.21 -18.20 -3.73
C VAL A 54 -9.87 -18.46 -3.01
N PRO A 55 -9.18 -19.61 -3.19
CA PRO A 55 -7.86 -19.82 -2.64
C PRO A 55 -6.84 -18.77 -3.09
N TYR A 56 -6.88 -18.36 -4.37
CA TYR A 56 -6.00 -17.33 -4.92
C TYR A 56 -6.20 -15.98 -4.23
N ASN A 57 -7.43 -15.51 -4.10
CA ASN A 57 -7.72 -14.23 -3.45
C ASN A 57 -7.30 -14.22 -1.97
N ILE A 58 -7.51 -15.32 -1.26
CA ILE A 58 -7.06 -15.47 0.13
C ILE A 58 -5.52 -15.40 0.20
N TYR A 59 -4.84 -16.13 -0.68
CA TYR A 59 -3.38 -16.15 -0.76
C TYR A 59 -2.82 -14.76 -1.10
N GLN A 60 -3.30 -14.12 -2.16
CA GLN A 60 -2.85 -12.81 -2.59
C GLN A 60 -3.11 -11.74 -1.52
N LYS A 61 -4.25 -11.78 -0.85
CA LYS A 61 -4.55 -10.86 0.26
C LYS A 61 -3.60 -11.08 1.44
N LYS A 62 -3.24 -12.33 1.74
CA LYS A 62 -2.26 -12.66 2.78
C LYS A 62 -0.87 -12.14 2.42
N GLU A 63 -0.40 -12.38 1.19
CA GLU A 63 0.90 -11.88 0.74
C GLU A 63 0.94 -10.35 0.71
N ALA A 64 -0.14 -9.71 0.25
CA ALA A 64 -0.29 -8.26 0.30
C ALA A 64 -0.19 -7.70 1.72
N GLY A 65 -0.86 -8.35 2.67
CA GLY A 65 -0.80 -7.99 4.08
C GLY A 65 0.64 -7.97 4.63
N LYS A 66 1.49 -8.92 4.23
CA LYS A 66 2.87 -8.99 4.71
C LYS A 66 3.66 -7.74 4.36
N PHE A 67 3.68 -7.34 3.09
CA PHE A 67 4.48 -6.19 2.68
C PHE A 67 3.85 -4.87 3.13
N LEU A 68 2.52 -4.78 3.24
CA LEU A 68 1.84 -3.58 3.76
C LEU A 68 2.11 -3.36 5.25
N GLU A 69 2.22 -4.42 6.06
CA GLU A 69 2.65 -4.32 7.46
C GLU A 69 4.13 -3.91 7.58
N VAL A 70 4.98 -4.36 6.66
CA VAL A 70 6.37 -3.85 6.56
C VAL A 70 6.36 -2.35 6.24
N SER A 71 5.56 -1.90 5.27
CA SER A 71 5.40 -0.48 4.92
C SER A 71 4.90 0.37 6.08
N LYS A 72 3.94 -0.14 6.85
CA LYS A 72 3.42 0.50 8.06
C LYS A 72 4.52 0.65 9.11
N THR A 73 5.26 -0.41 9.39
CA THR A 73 6.38 -0.39 10.33
C THR A 73 7.48 0.58 9.89
N ARG A 74 7.80 0.60 8.59
CA ARG A 74 8.80 1.50 8.01
C ARG A 74 8.41 2.98 8.16
N SER A 75 7.14 3.30 7.90
CA SER A 75 6.59 4.65 8.07
C SER A 75 6.54 5.07 9.53
N ALA A 76 6.10 4.17 10.42
CA ALA A 76 6.02 4.43 11.87
C ALA A 76 7.41 4.73 12.48
N ARG A 77 8.46 4.01 12.07
CA ARG A 77 9.85 4.30 12.48
C ARG A 77 10.33 5.70 12.10
N LYS A 78 9.67 6.35 11.14
CA LYS A 78 9.96 7.72 10.68
C LYS A 78 8.95 8.74 11.21
N GLY A 79 8.03 8.34 12.09
CA GLY A 79 7.01 9.20 12.68
C GLY A 79 5.86 9.55 11.73
N ILE A 80 5.68 8.81 10.63
CA ILE A 80 4.62 9.05 9.65
C ILE A 80 3.49 8.03 9.84
N LEU A 81 2.26 8.53 9.94
CA LEU A 81 1.05 7.70 9.99
C LEU A 81 0.81 7.06 8.61
N PHE A 82 0.77 5.73 8.59
CA PHE A 82 0.49 4.93 7.41
C PHE A 82 -0.71 4.02 7.66
N SER A 83 -1.73 4.12 6.81
CA SER A 83 -2.83 3.16 6.69
C SER A 83 -2.79 2.50 5.32
N TYR A 84 -3.50 1.38 5.14
CA TYR A 84 -3.56 0.72 3.85
C TYR A 84 -4.92 0.11 3.54
N ALA A 85 -5.18 -0.06 2.24
CA ALA A 85 -6.32 -0.79 1.69
C ALA A 85 -5.85 -1.83 0.67
N ILE A 86 -6.53 -2.98 0.65
CA ILE A 86 -6.38 -4.00 -0.37
C ILE A 86 -7.68 -4.04 -1.16
N THR A 87 -7.63 -3.77 -2.45
CA THR A 87 -8.76 -3.74 -3.37
C THR A 87 -8.68 -4.89 -4.37
N PHE A 88 -9.79 -5.19 -5.03
CA PHE A 88 -9.85 -6.11 -6.16
C PHE A 88 -10.17 -5.29 -7.41
N GLY A 89 -9.44 -5.50 -8.51
CA GLY A 89 -9.55 -4.69 -9.73
C GLY A 89 -9.25 -5.48 -10.99
#